data_AF-A0A662W2A7-F1
#
_entry.id   AF-A0A662W2A7-F1
#
_cell.length_a   1.000
_cell.length_b   1.000
_cell.length_c   1.000
_cell.angle_alpha   90.00
_cell.angle_beta   90.00
_cell.angle_gamma   90.00
#
_symmetry.space_group_name_H-M   'P 1'
#
loop_
_entity.id
_entity.type
_entity.pdbx_description
1 polymer ?
#
loop_
_entity_poly.entity_id
_entity_poly.type
_entity_poly.pdbx_seq_one_letter_code
_entity_poly.pdbx_strand_id
1 'polypeptide(L)'
;MPSDAFPAYLIGKDLEVKRGLFHRKKLIFEEKEVRGEIEKVLMPSFFNSHAHLMDSVVADPPKMNLEDMVGPGGYKFKVLVSASKAALVRASREAIRYALSRGTTGLADFREMGLKGIEILKAADEFGAVVAFARPKNIEEAEKLCREGYIKGFGMSSTRDHDHVFLEELRELAKKKNLLF
;
A
#
# COMPACT_ATOMS: atom_id res chain seq x y z
N MET A 1 35.93 11.17 7.32
CA MET A 1 34.65 10.49 7.00
C MET A 1 34.04 10.03 8.31
N PRO A 2 32.71 10.14 8.54
CA PRO A 2 32.11 9.56 9.73
C PRO A 2 32.47 8.07 9.80
N SER A 3 32.73 7.56 11.00
CA SER A 3 33.00 6.14 11.24
C SER A 3 31.89 5.27 10.61
N ASP A 4 32.28 4.11 10.08
CA ASP A 4 31.36 3.14 9.46
C ASP A 4 30.34 2.55 10.46
N ALA A 5 30.65 2.71 11.76
CA ALA A 5 29.76 2.37 12.86
C ALA A 5 29.34 3.62 13.65
N PHE A 6 28.11 3.65 14.14
CA PHE A 6 27.62 4.71 15.01
C PHE A 6 26.75 4.16 16.16
N PRO A 7 26.73 4.84 17.32
CA PRO A 7 25.81 4.50 18.41
C PRO A 7 24.35 4.67 17.99
N ALA A 8 23.52 3.67 18.28
CA ALA A 8 22.09 3.70 17.98
C ALA A 8 21.28 2.93 19.02
N TYR A 9 20.00 3.29 19.15
CA TYR A 9 18.99 2.39 19.69
C TYR A 9 18.48 1.48 18.57
N LEU A 10 18.18 0.24 18.91
CA LEU A 10 17.43 -0.68 18.05
C LEU A 10 16.11 -1.01 18.75
N ILE A 11 15.00 -0.67 18.11
CA ILE A 11 13.67 -1.17 18.47
C ILE A 11 13.51 -2.51 17.73
N GLY A 12 13.47 -3.61 18.47
CA GLY A 12 13.30 -4.93 17.91
C GLY A 12 11.84 -5.25 17.57
N LYS A 13 11.60 -6.50 17.16
CA LYS A 13 10.27 -6.95 16.71
C LYS A 13 9.26 -7.00 17.86
N ASP A 14 9.72 -7.22 19.08
CA ASP A 14 8.90 -7.31 20.28
C ASP A 14 8.86 -5.96 21.03
N LEU A 15 9.20 -4.87 20.32
CA LEU A 15 9.32 -3.51 20.83
C LEU A 15 10.38 -3.37 21.94
N GLU A 16 11.30 -4.32 22.04
CA GLU A 16 12.41 -4.23 22.96
C GLU A 16 13.41 -3.17 22.49
N VAL A 17 13.91 -2.36 23.42
CA VAL A 17 14.89 -1.30 23.12
C VAL A 17 16.28 -1.79 23.50
N LYS A 18 17.11 -2.01 22.48
CA LYS A 18 18.52 -2.39 22.62
C LYS A 18 19.43 -1.20 22.35
N ARG A 19 20.61 -1.20 22.96
CA ARG A 19 21.63 -0.17 22.82
C ARG A 19 22.91 -0.78 22.26
N GLY A 20 23.53 -0.12 21.28
CA GLY A 20 24.72 -0.69 20.65
C GLY A 20 25.33 0.14 19.54
N LEU A 21 26.21 -0.49 18.77
CA LEU A 21 26.79 0.08 17.55
C LEU A 21 26.11 -0.53 16.33
N PHE A 22 25.70 0.31 15.39
CA PHE A 22 25.26 -0.13 14.08
C PHE A 22 26.35 0.06 13.04
N HIS A 23 26.73 -1.04 12.38
CA HIS A 23 27.74 -1.10 11.33
C HIS A 23 27.07 -0.96 9.97
N ARG A 24 27.07 0.25 9.40
CA ARG A 24 26.24 0.60 8.24
C ARG A 24 26.54 -0.21 6.99
N LYS A 25 27.82 -0.47 6.67
CA LYS A 25 28.19 -1.28 5.48
C LYS A 25 27.81 -2.74 5.60
N LYS A 26 27.80 -3.28 6.83
CA LYS A 26 27.47 -4.70 7.09
C LYS A 26 25.99 -4.92 7.37
N LEU A 27 25.25 -3.84 7.69
CA LEU A 27 23.87 -3.90 8.18
C LEU A 27 23.74 -4.77 9.43
N ILE A 28 24.72 -4.68 10.33
CA ILE A 28 24.78 -5.44 11.59
C ILE A 28 24.63 -4.48 12.76
N PHE A 29 23.77 -4.84 13.70
CA PHE A 29 23.70 -4.21 15.02
C PHE A 29 24.43 -5.08 16.04
N GLU A 30 25.39 -4.48 16.74
CA GLU A 30 26.16 -5.11 17.81
C GLU A 30 25.70 -4.51 19.15
N GLU A 31 24.96 -5.29 19.93
CA GLU A 31 24.52 -4.88 21.26
C GLU A 31 25.72 -4.80 22.21
N LYS A 32 25.98 -3.61 22.74
CA LYS A 32 27.04 -3.37 23.72
C LYS A 32 26.88 -2.01 24.39
N GLU A 33 27.60 -1.84 25.48
CA GLU A 33 27.76 -0.53 26.09
C GLU A 33 28.47 0.42 25.11
N VAL A 34 27.83 1.57 24.87
CA VAL A 34 28.38 2.66 24.07
C VAL A 34 28.50 3.89 24.95
N ARG A 35 29.56 4.68 24.74
CA ARG A 35 29.76 5.94 25.46
C ARG A 35 29.20 7.11 24.66
N GLY A 36 28.70 8.13 25.34
CA GLY A 36 28.13 9.33 24.72
C GLY A 36 26.63 9.24 24.44
N GLU A 37 26.11 10.33 23.90
CA GLU A 37 24.72 10.51 23.51
C GLU A 37 24.38 9.71 22.25
N ILE A 38 23.16 9.17 22.19
CA ILE A 38 22.64 8.43 21.05
C ILE A 38 21.57 9.28 20.37
N GLU A 39 21.82 9.64 19.12
CA GLU A 39 20.92 10.50 18.32
C GLU A 39 20.09 9.73 17.29
N LYS A 40 20.27 8.40 17.19
CA LYS A 40 19.69 7.58 16.13
C LYS A 40 18.92 6.40 16.68
N VAL A 41 17.78 6.14 16.06
CA VAL A 41 16.94 4.99 16.32
C VAL A 41 16.82 4.17 15.04
N LEU A 42 17.07 2.88 15.16
CA LEU A 42 16.82 1.86 14.15
C LEU A 42 15.56 1.13 14.54
N MET A 43 14.64 0.98 13.61
CA MET A 43 13.37 0.31 13.83
C MET A 43 12.89 -0.35 12.54
N PRO A 44 12.01 -1.36 12.62
CA PRO A 44 11.26 -1.83 11.47
C PRO A 44 10.58 -0.66 10.76
N SER A 45 10.49 -0.74 9.43
CA SER A 45 9.72 0.20 8.64
C SER A 45 8.22 0.10 8.95
N PHE A 46 7.50 1.16 8.60
CA PHE A 46 6.05 1.18 8.71
C PHE A 46 5.39 0.39 7.59
N PHE A 47 4.21 -0.16 7.88
CA PHE A 47 3.29 -0.71 6.88
C PHE A 47 2.01 0.12 6.89
N ASN A 48 1.63 0.73 5.77
CA ASN A 48 0.33 1.37 5.64
C ASN A 48 -0.71 0.29 5.31
N SER A 49 -1.57 -0.04 6.27
CA SER A 49 -2.56 -1.10 6.13
C SER A 49 -3.76 -0.74 5.25
N HIS A 50 -3.90 0.52 4.81
CA HIS A 50 -5.01 0.93 3.96
C HIS A 50 -4.65 2.17 3.13
N ALA A 51 -4.55 2.00 1.81
CA ALA A 51 -4.30 3.07 0.87
C ALA A 51 -5.19 2.95 -0.39
N HIS A 52 -5.40 4.09 -1.04
CA HIS A 52 -5.94 4.19 -2.39
C HIS A 52 -4.95 4.99 -3.24
N LEU A 53 -3.87 4.35 -3.71
CA LEU A 53 -2.73 5.05 -4.32
C LEU A 53 -3.12 5.79 -5.60
N MET A 54 -4.11 5.29 -6.34
CA MET A 54 -4.58 5.92 -7.57
C MET A 54 -5.31 7.25 -7.33
N ASP A 55 -5.91 7.42 -6.15
CA ASP A 55 -6.60 8.65 -5.76
C ASP A 55 -5.63 9.82 -5.66
N SER A 56 -4.31 9.57 -5.63
CA SER A 56 -3.28 10.61 -5.70
C SER A 56 -3.34 11.45 -6.98
N VAL A 57 -4.05 10.99 -8.03
CA VAL A 57 -4.32 11.82 -9.22
C VAL A 57 -5.24 13.02 -8.90
N VAL A 58 -5.98 12.96 -7.79
CA VAL A 58 -6.80 14.05 -7.24
C VAL A 58 -6.29 14.54 -5.88
N ALA A 59 -4.98 14.45 -5.62
CA ALA A 59 -4.40 14.84 -4.33
C ALA A 59 -4.64 16.30 -3.93
N ASP A 60 -4.87 17.20 -4.91
CA ASP A 60 -5.19 18.61 -4.68
C ASP A 60 -6.51 18.99 -5.39
N PRO A 61 -7.67 18.61 -4.82
CA PRO A 61 -8.96 18.88 -5.44
C PRO A 61 -9.46 20.31 -5.14
N PRO A 62 -10.35 20.86 -5.98
CA PRO A 62 -11.06 22.09 -5.65
C PRO A 62 -11.86 21.95 -4.34
N LYS A 63 -12.03 23.06 -3.61
CA LYS A 63 -12.84 23.06 -2.39
C LYS A 63 -14.31 22.76 -2.72
N MET A 64 -14.83 21.66 -2.18
CA MET A 64 -16.22 21.23 -2.31
C MET A 64 -16.64 20.44 -1.05
N ASN A 65 -17.92 20.08 -0.94
CA ASN A 65 -18.38 19.22 0.15
C ASN A 65 -17.95 17.77 -0.09
N LEU A 66 -18.06 16.92 0.94
CA LEU A 66 -17.61 15.54 0.88
C LEU A 66 -18.39 14.71 -0.16
N GLU A 67 -19.69 14.94 -0.28
CA GLU A 67 -20.56 14.20 -1.21
C GLU A 67 -20.18 14.48 -2.66
N ASP A 68 -19.93 15.74 -3.01
CA ASP A 68 -19.47 16.14 -4.34
C ASP A 68 -18.05 15.63 -4.65
N MET A 69 -17.21 15.46 -3.63
CA MET A 69 -15.83 14.98 -3.79
C MET A 69 -15.76 13.46 -4.00
N VAL A 70 -16.36 12.68 -3.09
CA VAL A 70 -16.19 11.21 -3.01
C VAL A 70 -17.49 10.42 -3.06
N GLY A 71 -18.66 11.06 -3.12
CA GLY A 71 -19.94 10.38 -3.28
C GLY A 71 -20.12 9.79 -4.69
N PRO A 72 -21.20 9.01 -4.92
CA PRO A 72 -21.49 8.44 -6.23
C PRO A 72 -21.53 9.49 -7.34
N GLY A 73 -20.69 9.34 -8.37
CA GLY A 73 -20.57 10.34 -9.45
C GLY A 73 -19.82 11.62 -9.07
N GLY A 74 -19.18 11.65 -7.89
CA GLY A 74 -18.36 12.74 -7.40
C GLY A 74 -17.09 12.99 -8.23
N TYR A 75 -16.39 14.07 -7.89
CA TYR A 75 -15.21 14.57 -8.59
C TYR A 75 -14.12 13.51 -8.73
N LYS A 76 -13.80 12.77 -7.65
CA LYS A 76 -12.80 11.69 -7.66
C LYS A 76 -13.07 10.71 -8.80
N PHE A 77 -14.29 10.17 -8.87
CA PHE A 77 -14.65 9.15 -9.85
C PHE A 77 -14.60 9.68 -11.28
N LYS A 78 -15.04 10.92 -11.51
CA LYS A 78 -14.95 11.59 -12.81
C LYS A 78 -13.50 11.71 -13.28
N VAL A 79 -12.60 12.16 -12.40
CA VAL A 79 -11.17 12.26 -12.73
C VAL A 79 -10.57 10.89 -13.00
N LEU A 80 -10.81 9.90 -12.14
CA LEU A 80 -10.30 8.53 -12.34
C LEU A 80 -10.71 7.90 -13.67
N VAL A 81 -11.96 8.14 -14.11
CA VAL A 81 -12.46 7.62 -15.39
C VAL A 81 -11.86 8.36 -16.58
N SER A 82 -11.71 9.69 -16.49
CA SER A 82 -11.19 10.54 -17.56
C SER A 82 -9.67 10.54 -17.70
N ALA A 83 -8.94 10.24 -16.63
CA ALA A 83 -7.50 10.30 -16.60
C ALA A 83 -6.84 9.27 -17.52
N SER A 84 -5.80 9.70 -18.23
CA SER A 84 -5.00 8.78 -19.03
C SER A 84 -4.33 7.72 -18.15
N LYS A 85 -4.14 6.51 -18.70
CA LYS A 85 -3.38 5.44 -18.02
C LYS A 85 -2.02 5.94 -17.52
N ALA A 86 -1.31 6.72 -18.35
CA ALA A 86 -0.02 7.28 -17.99
C ALA A 86 -0.09 8.22 -16.77
N ALA A 87 -1.13 9.05 -16.66
CA ALA A 87 -1.34 9.90 -15.49
C ALA A 87 -1.61 9.07 -14.22
N LEU A 88 -2.46 8.05 -14.30
CA LEU A 88 -2.78 7.17 -13.18
C LEU A 88 -1.55 6.39 -12.69
N VAL A 89 -0.71 5.90 -13.62
CA VAL A 89 0.56 5.23 -13.29
C VAL A 89 1.53 6.20 -12.63
N ARG A 90 1.71 7.41 -13.16
CA ARG A 90 2.60 8.42 -12.57
C ARG A 90 2.17 8.79 -11.15
N ALA A 91 0.90 9.14 -10.95
CA ALA A 91 0.37 9.50 -9.64
C ALA A 91 0.52 8.36 -8.62
N SER A 92 0.19 7.13 -9.01
CA SER A 92 0.36 5.95 -8.14
C SER A 92 1.83 5.72 -7.78
N ARG A 93 2.75 5.87 -8.75
CA ARG A 93 4.19 5.69 -8.54
C ARG A 93 4.76 6.75 -7.59
N GLU A 94 4.34 8.00 -7.76
CA GLU A 94 4.75 9.11 -6.89
C GLU A 94 4.27 8.88 -5.46
N ALA A 95 3.04 8.39 -5.27
CA ALA A 95 2.52 8.02 -3.96
C ALA A 95 3.33 6.90 -3.29
N ILE A 96 3.70 5.85 -4.04
CA ILE A 96 4.57 4.77 -3.55
C ILE A 96 5.94 5.32 -3.15
N ARG A 97 6.60 6.07 -4.04
CA ARG A 97 7.92 6.69 -3.76
C ARG A 97 7.87 7.60 -2.54
N TYR A 98 6.81 8.38 -2.40
CA TYR A 98 6.60 9.23 -1.24
C TYR A 98 6.55 8.39 0.04
N ALA A 99 5.72 7.35 0.10
CA ALA A 99 5.64 6.45 1.26
C ALA A 99 7.00 5.83 1.60
N LEU A 100 7.73 5.30 0.60
CA LEU A 100 9.06 4.72 0.80
C LEU A 100 10.04 5.74 1.40
N SER A 101 10.03 6.99 0.91
CA SER A 101 10.90 8.06 1.41
C SER A 101 10.60 8.47 2.86
N ARG A 102 9.42 8.11 3.38
CA ARG A 102 8.98 8.38 4.75
C ARG A 102 9.13 7.17 5.68
N GLY A 103 9.78 6.10 5.23
CA GLY A 103 10.00 4.88 6.01
C GLY A 103 8.80 3.92 6.02
N THR A 104 7.80 4.13 5.16
CA THR A 104 6.71 3.18 4.93
C THR A 104 7.05 2.30 3.74
N THR A 105 7.56 1.10 3.98
CA THR A 105 8.06 0.20 2.92
C THR A 105 7.07 -0.87 2.48
N GLY A 106 5.85 -0.86 3.03
CA GLY A 106 4.77 -1.75 2.62
C GLY A 106 3.44 -1.02 2.66
N LEU A 107 2.59 -1.28 1.67
CA LEU A 107 1.28 -0.64 1.51
C LEU A 107 0.23 -1.67 1.11
N ALA A 108 -0.90 -1.73 1.81
CA ALA A 108 -2.08 -2.43 1.34
C ALA A 108 -2.97 -1.47 0.54
N ASP A 109 -3.11 -1.73 -0.75
CA ASP A 109 -3.85 -0.87 -1.67
C ASP A 109 -5.20 -1.51 -2.06
N PHE A 110 -6.28 -0.79 -1.73
CA PHE A 110 -7.65 -1.19 -2.02
C PHE A 110 -8.05 -0.64 -3.39
N ARG A 111 -7.80 -1.45 -4.42
CA ARG A 111 -7.78 -1.03 -5.81
C ARG A 111 -9.17 -1.11 -6.44
N GLU A 112 -9.63 0.04 -6.93
CA GLU A 112 -10.81 0.16 -7.79
C GLU A 112 -10.47 -0.17 -9.26
N MET A 113 -11.47 -0.17 -10.14
CA MET A 113 -11.34 -0.39 -11.60
C MET A 113 -10.92 -1.81 -12.01
N GLY A 114 -11.09 -2.81 -11.14
CA GLY A 114 -10.91 -4.23 -11.47
C GLY A 114 -9.57 -4.53 -12.13
N LEU A 115 -9.57 -5.29 -13.23
CA LEU A 115 -8.36 -5.67 -13.96
C LEU A 115 -7.53 -4.47 -14.44
N LYS A 116 -8.20 -3.41 -14.94
CA LYS A 116 -7.51 -2.20 -15.41
C LYS A 116 -6.77 -1.51 -14.25
N GLY A 117 -7.37 -1.49 -13.06
CA GLY A 117 -6.76 -0.94 -11.86
C GLY A 117 -5.48 -1.69 -11.46
N ILE A 118 -5.52 -3.02 -11.54
CA ILE A 118 -4.36 -3.88 -11.27
C ILE A 118 -3.26 -3.70 -12.31
N GLU A 119 -3.61 -3.59 -13.59
CA GLU A 119 -2.64 -3.32 -14.65
C GLU A 119 -1.88 -1.99 -14.41
N ILE A 120 -2.60 -0.95 -13.99
CA ILE A 120 -2.02 0.35 -13.64
C ILE A 120 -1.11 0.21 -12.42
N LEU A 121 -1.55 -0.48 -11.37
CA LEU A 121 -0.78 -0.67 -10.15
C LEU A 121 0.53 -1.42 -10.43
N LYS A 122 0.49 -2.48 -11.24
CA LYS A 122 1.69 -3.22 -11.67
C LYS A 122 2.71 -2.34 -12.39
N ALA A 123 2.24 -1.41 -13.21
CA ALA A 123 3.13 -0.45 -13.89
C ALA A 123 3.68 0.63 -12.95
N ALA A 124 3.01 0.88 -11.82
CA ALA A 124 3.41 1.89 -10.83
C ALA A 124 4.36 1.33 -9.75
N ASP A 125 4.12 0.12 -9.26
CA ASP A 125 4.87 -0.52 -8.16
C ASP A 125 6.18 -1.14 -8.64
N GLU A 126 7.17 -0.30 -8.90
CA GLU A 126 8.50 -0.70 -9.35
C GLU A 126 9.34 -1.41 -8.25
N PHE A 127 8.90 -1.33 -6.99
CA PHE A 127 9.65 -1.85 -5.84
C PHE A 127 9.03 -3.12 -5.23
N GLY A 128 7.84 -3.53 -5.68
CA GLY A 128 7.10 -4.64 -5.07
C GLY A 128 6.66 -4.32 -3.63
N ALA A 129 6.40 -3.04 -3.33
CA ALA A 129 6.03 -2.58 -1.99
C ALA A 129 4.54 -2.71 -1.71
N VAL A 130 3.71 -3.01 -2.74
CA VAL A 130 2.26 -2.95 -2.63
C VAL A 130 1.63 -4.35 -2.55
N VAL A 131 0.77 -4.52 -1.55
CA VAL A 131 -0.16 -5.62 -1.36
C VAL A 131 -1.50 -5.21 -1.96
N ALA A 132 -1.86 -5.76 -3.12
CA ALA A 132 -3.04 -5.35 -3.85
C ALA A 132 -4.32 -6.11 -3.41
N PHE A 133 -5.37 -5.38 -3.08
CA PHE A 133 -6.72 -5.90 -2.85
C PHE A 133 -7.65 -5.38 -3.95
N ALA A 134 -8.07 -6.24 -4.87
CA ALA A 134 -8.87 -5.80 -6.02
C ALA A 134 -10.36 -5.73 -5.69
N ARG A 135 -11.08 -4.80 -6.33
CA ARG A 135 -12.54 -4.74 -6.31
C ARG A 135 -13.12 -5.15 -7.68
N PRO A 136 -13.46 -6.43 -7.89
CA PRO A 136 -14.12 -6.88 -9.10
C PRO A 136 -15.57 -6.41 -9.17
N LYS A 137 -16.10 -6.27 -10.39
CA LYS A 137 -17.51 -5.96 -10.64
C LYS A 137 -18.42 -7.18 -10.67
N ASN A 138 -17.85 -8.36 -10.90
CA ASN A 138 -18.55 -9.64 -10.99
C ASN A 138 -17.56 -10.79 -10.77
N ILE A 139 -18.09 -12.02 -10.62
CA ILE A 139 -17.28 -13.22 -10.37
C ILE A 139 -16.36 -13.56 -11.55
N GLU A 140 -16.79 -13.33 -12.80
CA GLU A 140 -15.94 -13.59 -13.97
C GLU A 140 -14.66 -12.72 -13.95
N GLU A 141 -14.79 -11.45 -13.58
CA GLU A 141 -13.65 -10.55 -13.38
C GLU A 141 -12.80 -10.99 -12.19
N ALA A 142 -13.42 -11.42 -11.09
CA ALA A 142 -12.71 -11.95 -9.92
C ALA A 142 -11.85 -13.17 -10.26
N GLU A 143 -12.35 -14.09 -11.09
CA GLU A 143 -11.60 -15.25 -11.56
C GLU A 143 -10.43 -14.86 -12.47
N LYS A 144 -10.59 -13.83 -13.31
CA LYS A 144 -9.49 -13.27 -14.11
C LYS A 144 -8.40 -12.69 -13.21
N LEU A 145 -8.78 -11.89 -12.21
CA LEU A 145 -7.86 -11.32 -11.22
C LEU A 145 -7.10 -12.40 -10.45
N CYS A 146 -7.77 -13.48 -10.04
CA CYS A 146 -7.13 -14.63 -9.42
C CYS A 146 -6.08 -15.28 -10.34
N ARG A 147 -6.39 -15.40 -11.64
CA ARG A 147 -5.47 -16.00 -12.64
C ARG A 147 -4.24 -15.15 -12.89
N GLU A 148 -4.34 -13.82 -12.78
CA GLU A 148 -3.17 -12.93 -12.91
C GLU A 148 -2.14 -13.12 -11.78
N GLY A 149 -2.57 -13.61 -10.61
CA GLY A 149 -1.68 -13.94 -9.49
C GLY A 149 -1.02 -12.75 -8.80
N TYR A 150 -1.45 -11.52 -9.08
CA TYR A 150 -0.87 -10.30 -8.49
C TYR A 150 -1.56 -9.85 -7.19
N ILE A 151 -2.86 -10.12 -7.03
CA ILE A 151 -3.64 -9.70 -5.87
C ILE A 151 -3.38 -10.60 -4.66
N LYS A 152 -3.55 -10.05 -3.45
CA LYS A 152 -3.57 -10.80 -2.18
C LYS A 152 -4.96 -10.98 -1.60
N GLY A 153 -5.96 -10.30 -2.16
CA GLY A 153 -7.34 -10.43 -1.74
C GLY A 153 -8.30 -9.57 -2.52
N PHE A 154 -9.55 -9.58 -2.07
CA PHE A 154 -10.59 -8.69 -2.56
C PHE A 154 -10.84 -7.55 -1.56
N GLY A 155 -10.99 -6.33 -2.07
CA GLY A 155 -11.11 -5.10 -1.30
C GLY A 155 -12.44 -4.39 -1.54
N MET A 156 -13.53 -4.98 -1.06
CA MET A 156 -14.89 -4.44 -1.24
C MET A 156 -15.09 -3.17 -0.39
N SER A 157 -15.88 -2.22 -0.88
CA SER A 157 -16.05 -0.91 -0.20
C SER A 157 -16.84 -1.01 1.10
N SER A 158 -17.89 -1.83 1.12
CA SER A 158 -18.74 -2.09 2.27
C SER A 158 -19.66 -3.26 1.95
N THR A 159 -20.15 -4.00 2.95
CA THR A 159 -21.22 -4.99 2.73
C THR A 159 -22.53 -4.37 2.26
N ARG A 160 -22.72 -3.06 2.44
CA ARG A 160 -23.93 -2.32 2.01
C ARG A 160 -23.93 -1.93 0.54
N ASP A 161 -22.75 -1.89 -0.08
CA ASP A 161 -22.60 -1.35 -1.44
C ASP A 161 -22.71 -2.43 -2.51
N HIS A 162 -22.79 -3.70 -2.11
CA HIS A 162 -22.73 -4.86 -3.00
C HIS A 162 -23.83 -5.85 -2.67
N ASP A 163 -24.26 -6.59 -3.68
CA ASP A 163 -25.20 -7.69 -3.50
C ASP A 163 -24.61 -8.78 -2.59
N HIS A 164 -25.43 -9.31 -1.67
CA HIS A 164 -24.98 -10.28 -0.68
C HIS A 164 -24.55 -11.61 -1.31
N VAL A 165 -25.26 -12.08 -2.34
CA VAL A 165 -24.92 -13.33 -3.03
C VAL A 165 -23.57 -13.18 -3.71
N PHE A 166 -23.34 -12.04 -4.39
CA PHE A 166 -22.05 -11.74 -4.98
C PHE A 166 -20.90 -11.72 -3.94
N LEU A 167 -21.11 -11.13 -2.76
CA LEU A 167 -20.11 -11.11 -1.70
C LEU A 167 -19.80 -12.52 -1.17
N GLU A 168 -20.81 -13.37 -1.01
CA GLU A 168 -20.62 -14.76 -0.58
C GLU A 168 -19.84 -15.59 -1.61
N GLU A 169 -20.21 -15.48 -2.89
CA GLU A 169 -19.49 -16.14 -3.98
C GLU A 169 -18.03 -15.67 -4.05
N LEU A 170 -17.79 -14.37 -3.87
CA LEU A 170 -16.45 -13.79 -3.90
C LEU A 170 -15.60 -14.26 -2.71
N ARG A 171 -16.20 -14.40 -1.52
CA ARG A 171 -15.55 -14.98 -0.33
C ARG A 171 -15.16 -16.44 -0.56
N GLU A 172 -16.06 -17.26 -1.11
CA GLU A 172 -15.76 -18.67 -1.40
C GLU A 172 -14.65 -18.81 -2.45
N LEU A 173 -14.66 -17.94 -3.47
CA LEU A 173 -13.58 -17.88 -4.45
C LEU A 173 -12.25 -17.51 -3.79
N ALA A 174 -12.22 -16.49 -2.93
CA ALA A 174 -11.02 -16.08 -2.19
C ALA A 174 -10.45 -17.25 -1.37
N LYS A 175 -11.32 -17.93 -0.62
CA LYS A 175 -10.96 -19.12 0.18
C LYS A 175 -10.38 -20.23 -0.68
N LYS A 176 -11.01 -20.57 -1.81
CA LYS A 176 -10.53 -21.58 -2.76
C LYS A 176 -9.16 -21.23 -3.35
N LYS A 177 -8.85 -19.94 -3.46
CA LYS A 177 -7.60 -19.42 -4.03
C LYS A 177 -6.56 -19.03 -2.98
N ASN A 178 -6.84 -19.25 -1.68
CA ASN A 178 -5.98 -18.83 -0.57
C ASN A 178 -5.67 -17.32 -0.61
N LEU A 179 -6.70 -16.52 -0.89
CA LEU A 179 -6.68 -15.06 -0.90
C LEU A 179 -7.48 -14.52 0.29
N LEU A 180 -7.18 -13.29 0.68
CA LEU A 180 -7.92 -12.55 1.70
C LEU A 180 -9.25 -12.00 1.14
N PHE A 181 -10.23 -11.82 2.02
CA PHE A 181 -11.54 -11.23 1.74
C PHE A 181 -11.96 -10.35 2.92
#